data_AF-X1UCQ1-F1
#
_entry.id   AF-X1UCQ1-F1
#
_cell.length_a   1.000
_cell.length_b   1.000
_cell.length_c   1.000
_cell.angle_alpha   90.00
_cell.angle_beta   90.00
_cell.angle_gamma   90.00
#
_symmetry.space_group_name_H-M   'P 1'
#
loop_
_entity.id
_entity.type
_entity.pdbx_description
1 polymer ?
#
loop_
_entity_poly.entity_id
_entity_poly.type
_entity_poly.pdbx_seq_one_letter_code
_entity_poly.pdbx_strand_id
1 'polypeptide(L)'
;SEKQIKKILHDGIKEVNVDTSKSEVIKERDLFRDVLEPRAEDTGQIRKDIPLPDSQIGTEIPPPEPGEFNPVELISHELRETIENTRIPPRTKAKAVYTHSIRMMTNVLEEPNTENILSGKKMVYNIVDHILADDDTAQCMTLITSHDYYTYTHSVNVGMLSVLLAKSVFKGKHDHNMRELGAGFFLHDLGKCDIPHDLINKPGRLTAKEWDLMRTHPTCGEKILRETGHLTSECSLIVMQHHEREDGTGYPQ
;
A
#
# COMPACT_ATOMS: atom_id res chain seq x y z
N SER A 1 18.68 27.79 4.50
CA SER A 1 18.46 29.16 5.01
C SER A 1 19.48 29.49 6.09
N GLU A 2 19.77 30.78 6.37
CA GLU A 2 20.78 31.20 7.38
C GLU A 2 20.54 30.59 8.78
N LYS A 3 19.28 30.31 9.12
CA LYS A 3 18.91 29.63 10.38
C LYS A 3 19.46 28.20 10.48
N GLN A 4 19.53 27.46 9.37
CA GLN A 4 20.03 26.09 9.35
C GLN A 4 21.56 26.04 9.49
N ILE A 5 22.27 26.97 8.87
CA ILE A 5 23.74 27.06 8.94
C ILE A 5 24.21 27.39 10.36
N LYS A 6 23.51 28.29 11.07
CA LYS A 6 23.82 28.60 12.49
C LYS A 6 23.61 27.40 13.42
N LYS A 7 22.63 26.54 13.14
CA LYS A 7 22.39 25.32 13.93
C LYS A 7 23.51 24.29 13.74
N ILE A 8 23.96 24.11 12.49
CA ILE A 8 25.03 23.17 12.12
C ILE A 8 26.37 23.58 12.76
N LEU A 9 26.69 24.88 12.80
CA LEU A 9 27.93 25.38 13.42
C LEU A 9 27.93 25.26 14.95
N HIS A 10 26.75 25.34 15.59
CA HIS A 10 26.63 25.19 17.04
C HIS A 10 26.89 23.75 17.50
N ASP A 11 26.63 22.75 16.64
CA ASP A 11 26.82 21.33 16.94
C ASP A 11 28.27 20.84 16.70
N GLY A 12 29.23 21.77 16.57
CA GLY A 12 30.66 21.47 16.51
C GLY A 12 31.18 21.02 15.13
N ILE A 13 30.35 21.11 14.09
CA ILE A 13 30.71 20.75 12.71
C ILE A 13 31.56 21.88 12.11
N LYS A 14 32.84 21.60 11.84
CA LYS A 14 33.84 22.61 11.45
C LYS A 14 33.91 22.88 9.95
N GLU A 15 33.40 21.99 9.11
CA GLU A 15 33.38 22.18 7.66
C GLU A 15 32.19 21.44 7.04
N VAL A 16 31.59 22.04 6.02
CA VAL A 16 30.52 21.46 5.22
C VAL A 16 30.87 21.67 3.75
N ASN A 17 31.12 20.58 3.02
CA ASN A 17 31.38 20.62 1.58
C ASN A 17 30.11 20.22 0.82
N VAL A 18 29.65 21.09 -0.06
CA VAL A 18 28.46 20.86 -0.91
C VAL A 18 28.95 20.57 -2.33
N ASP A 19 28.81 19.32 -2.74
CA ASP A 19 29.10 18.90 -4.10
C ASP A 19 27.95 19.30 -5.04
N THR A 20 28.16 20.39 -5.78
CA THR A 20 27.18 20.94 -6.72
C THR A 20 27.06 20.14 -8.02
N SER A 21 27.90 19.11 -8.23
CA SER A 21 27.80 18.23 -9.40
C SER A 21 26.72 17.14 -9.29
N LYS A 22 26.08 17.01 -8.11
CA LYS A 22 24.94 16.10 -7.86
C LYS A 22 23.57 16.77 -7.90
N SER A 23 23.49 18.01 -8.37
CA SER A 23 22.21 18.71 -8.49
C SER A 23 21.57 18.43 -9.86
N GLU A 24 20.89 17.30 -10.00
CA GLU A 24 19.76 17.13 -10.93
C GLU A 24 18.90 15.91 -10.54
N VAL A 25 17.66 16.21 -10.11
CA VAL A 25 16.46 15.35 -9.97
C VAL A 25 16.68 13.95 -9.38
N ILE A 26 16.46 13.82 -8.07
CA ILE A 26 16.39 12.53 -7.37
C ILE A 26 15.09 11.82 -7.77
N LYS A 27 15.20 10.65 -8.42
CA LYS A 27 14.11 9.66 -8.54
C LYS A 27 13.85 9.06 -7.16
N GLU A 28 12.58 8.92 -6.77
CA GLU A 28 12.07 8.50 -5.45
C GLU A 28 12.51 7.11 -4.93
N ARG A 29 13.51 6.46 -5.55
CA ARG A 29 13.97 5.11 -5.20
C ARG A 29 14.93 5.02 -4.01
N ASP A 30 15.34 6.14 -3.42
CA ASP A 30 16.38 6.16 -2.38
C ASP A 30 15.92 6.57 -0.98
N LEU A 31 14.63 6.88 -0.78
CA LEU A 31 14.13 7.34 0.53
C LEU A 31 14.09 6.24 1.61
N PHE A 32 14.27 4.97 1.26
CA PHE A 32 14.12 3.83 2.18
C PHE A 32 15.39 3.02 2.43
N ARG A 33 16.56 3.46 1.92
CA ARG A 33 17.80 2.72 2.19
C ARG A 33 18.27 2.86 3.64
N ASP A 34 18.02 4.01 4.26
CA ASP A 34 18.51 4.31 5.62
C ASP A 34 17.63 3.72 6.74
N VAL A 35 16.51 3.08 6.42
CA VAL A 35 15.63 2.41 7.41
C VAL A 35 16.02 0.93 7.62
N LEU A 36 16.91 0.37 6.79
CA LEU A 36 17.23 -1.06 6.78
C LEU A 36 18.69 -1.42 7.10
N GLU A 37 19.52 -0.48 7.56
CA GLU A 37 20.78 -0.85 8.19
C GLU A 37 20.61 -1.07 9.70
N PRO A 38 20.96 -2.25 10.23
CA PRO A 38 20.84 -2.51 11.66
C PRO A 38 21.80 -1.59 12.43
N ARG A 39 21.25 -0.76 13.31
CA ARG A 39 22.05 -0.17 14.39
C ARG A 39 22.55 -1.34 15.24
N ALA A 40 23.87 -1.51 15.26
CA ALA A 40 24.51 -2.39 16.23
C ALA A 40 24.05 -1.96 17.63
N GLU A 41 23.76 -2.95 18.48
CA GLU A 41 23.22 -2.82 19.84
C GLU A 41 21.69 -2.95 19.97
N ASP A 42 21.11 -4.07 19.51
CA ASP A 42 20.17 -4.81 20.36
C ASP A 42 20.10 -6.29 19.94
N THR A 43 20.55 -7.19 20.81
CA THR A 43 20.67 -8.63 20.54
C THR A 43 19.35 -9.34 20.81
N GLY A 44 18.50 -9.45 19.78
CA GLY A 44 17.41 -10.42 19.71
C GLY A 44 17.59 -11.29 18.46
N GLN A 45 17.80 -12.60 18.64
CA GLN A 45 18.20 -13.54 17.58
C GLN A 45 17.21 -13.59 16.40
N ILE A 46 17.56 -12.90 15.31
CA ILE A 46 17.02 -13.16 13.96
C ILE A 46 17.83 -14.31 13.35
N ARG A 47 17.15 -15.40 12.99
CA ARG A 47 17.76 -16.57 12.31
C ARG A 47 18.30 -16.13 10.95
N LYS A 48 19.61 -16.31 10.71
CA LYS A 48 20.37 -15.79 9.55
C LYS A 48 20.32 -16.65 8.28
N ASP A 49 19.37 -17.58 8.17
CA ASP A 49 19.49 -18.67 7.18
C ASP A 49 18.49 -18.59 6.01
N ILE A 50 18.03 -17.39 5.63
CA ILE A 50 17.16 -17.22 4.44
C ILE A 50 17.97 -16.62 3.29
N PRO A 51 18.26 -17.37 2.20
CA PRO A 51 18.93 -16.81 1.02
C PRO A 51 18.02 -15.82 0.29
N LEU A 52 18.56 -14.66 -0.07
CA LEU A 52 17.94 -13.70 -1.00
C LEU A 52 17.97 -14.27 -2.43
N PRO A 53 16.87 -14.23 -3.21
CA PRO A 53 16.88 -14.73 -4.58
C PRO A 53 17.46 -13.72 -5.58
N ASP A 54 18.22 -14.24 -6.54
CA ASP A 54 18.89 -13.54 -7.63
C ASP A 54 17.94 -12.75 -8.55
N SER A 55 18.43 -11.60 -8.99
CA SER A 55 17.76 -10.64 -9.84
C SER A 55 17.69 -11.07 -11.31
N GLN A 56 16.80 -11.97 -11.70
CA GLN A 56 16.40 -12.17 -13.10
C GLN A 56 14.94 -12.62 -13.22
N ILE A 57 14.02 -11.69 -13.52
CA ILE A 57 12.74 -12.04 -14.17
C ILE A 57 12.57 -11.11 -15.35
N GLY A 58 12.86 -11.64 -16.53
CA GLY A 58 12.62 -11.04 -17.81
C GLY A 58 12.79 -12.10 -18.88
N THR A 59 11.73 -12.86 -19.18
CA THR A 59 11.48 -13.55 -20.45
C THR A 59 10.03 -14.03 -20.52
N GLU A 60 9.47 -14.00 -21.72
CA GLU A 60 8.11 -14.39 -22.12
C GLU A 60 7.72 -15.81 -21.67
N ILE A 61 6.45 -15.98 -21.27
CA ILE A 61 5.91 -17.25 -20.74
C ILE A 61 5.18 -18.01 -21.88
N PRO A 62 5.52 -19.29 -22.17
CA PRO A 62 4.79 -20.13 -23.12
C PRO A 62 3.42 -20.58 -22.56
N PRO A 63 2.45 -21.01 -23.40
CA PRO A 63 1.11 -21.35 -22.93
C PRO A 63 1.12 -22.57 -22.00
N PRO A 64 0.34 -22.57 -20.91
CA PRO A 64 0.41 -23.60 -19.88
C PRO A 64 -0.23 -24.93 -20.31
N GLU A 65 0.44 -26.03 -19.95
CA GLU A 65 -0.04 -27.43 -19.98
C GLU A 65 -0.96 -27.72 -18.77
N PRO A 66 -1.74 -28.83 -18.74
CA PRO A 66 -2.92 -28.95 -17.88
C PRO A 66 -2.60 -29.12 -16.38
N GLY A 67 -3.12 -28.20 -15.56
CA GLY A 67 -3.40 -28.41 -14.12
C GLY A 67 -2.45 -27.76 -13.11
N GLU A 68 -1.70 -26.72 -13.47
CA GLU A 68 -0.93 -25.94 -12.49
C GLU A 68 -1.82 -24.98 -11.70
N PHE A 69 -1.68 -24.95 -10.37
CA PHE A 69 -2.35 -23.97 -9.50
C PHE A 69 -1.99 -22.56 -9.97
N ASN A 70 -2.98 -21.84 -10.49
CA ASN A 70 -2.79 -20.50 -11.03
C ASN A 70 -3.37 -19.45 -10.05
N PRO A 71 -2.50 -18.76 -9.28
CA PRO A 71 -2.96 -17.71 -8.36
C PRO A 71 -3.65 -16.54 -9.06
N VAL A 72 -3.45 -16.38 -10.37
CA VAL A 72 -4.00 -15.30 -11.20
C VAL A 72 -5.47 -15.54 -11.54
N GLU A 73 -5.91 -16.80 -11.60
CA GLU A 73 -7.27 -17.16 -12.03
C GLU A 73 -8.26 -17.37 -10.89
N LEU A 74 -7.79 -17.63 -9.66
CA LEU A 74 -8.61 -17.92 -8.48
C LEU A 74 -9.87 -17.06 -8.37
N ILE A 75 -11.03 -17.69 -8.27
CA ILE A 75 -12.27 -17.01 -7.84
C ILE A 75 -12.27 -16.82 -6.33
N SER A 76 -13.15 -15.95 -5.81
CA SER A 76 -13.21 -15.64 -4.37
C SER A 76 -13.44 -16.88 -3.48
N HIS A 77 -14.18 -17.88 -3.97
CA HIS A 77 -14.39 -19.16 -3.29
C HIS A 77 -13.11 -20.00 -3.22
N GLU A 78 -12.44 -20.23 -4.36
CA GLU A 78 -11.20 -21.01 -4.43
C GLU A 78 -10.04 -20.33 -3.68
N LEU A 79 -10.01 -18.99 -3.67
CA LEU A 79 -9.04 -18.25 -2.87
C LEU A 79 -9.24 -18.54 -1.39
N ARG A 80 -10.48 -18.52 -0.91
CA ARG A 80 -10.79 -18.82 0.50
C ARG A 80 -10.34 -20.22 0.88
N GLU A 81 -10.66 -21.22 0.06
CA GLU A 81 -10.20 -22.60 0.27
C GLU A 81 -8.67 -22.70 0.30
N THR A 82 -7.99 -21.98 -0.61
CA THR A 82 -6.52 -21.91 -0.66
C THR A 82 -5.94 -21.33 0.62
N ILE A 83 -6.52 -20.24 1.14
CA ILE A 83 -5.98 -19.57 2.33
C ILE A 83 -6.24 -20.41 3.60
N GLU A 84 -7.41 -21.05 3.70
CA GLU A 84 -7.76 -21.92 4.83
C GLU A 84 -6.98 -23.25 4.82
N ASN A 85 -6.42 -23.66 3.68
CA ASN A 85 -5.69 -24.92 3.56
C ASN A 85 -4.32 -24.87 4.27
N THR A 86 -4.18 -25.62 5.37
CA THR A 86 -2.94 -25.70 6.16
C THR A 86 -1.77 -26.37 5.45
N ARG A 87 -2.02 -27.09 4.34
CA ARG A 87 -0.96 -27.73 3.54
C ARG A 87 -0.27 -26.78 2.58
N ILE A 88 -0.85 -25.61 2.31
CA ILE A 88 -0.28 -24.62 1.40
C ILE A 88 0.73 -23.75 2.19
N PRO A 89 1.97 -23.58 1.70
CA PRO A 89 2.96 -22.74 2.37
C PRO A 89 2.48 -21.28 2.53
N PRO A 90 2.78 -20.60 3.65
CA PRO A 90 2.38 -19.20 3.89
C PRO A 90 2.74 -18.26 2.74
N ARG A 91 3.93 -18.42 2.14
CA ARG A 91 4.38 -17.63 0.99
C ARG A 91 3.48 -17.79 -0.24
N THR A 92 2.99 -19.00 -0.49
CA THR A 92 2.07 -19.29 -1.61
C THR A 92 0.70 -18.67 -1.36
N LYS A 93 0.20 -18.74 -0.12
CA LYS A 93 -1.05 -18.06 0.29
C LYS A 93 -0.93 -16.56 0.12
N ALA A 94 0.15 -15.96 0.62
CA ALA A 94 0.41 -14.53 0.51
C ALA A 94 0.46 -14.07 -0.96
N LYS A 95 1.09 -14.85 -1.84
CA LYS A 95 1.11 -14.56 -3.29
C LYS A 95 -0.28 -14.62 -3.91
N ALA A 96 -1.07 -15.65 -3.58
CA ALA A 96 -2.44 -15.79 -4.08
C ALA A 96 -3.34 -14.63 -3.63
N VAL A 97 -3.28 -14.27 -2.34
CA VAL A 97 -3.99 -13.11 -1.79
C VAL A 97 -3.57 -11.84 -2.52
N TYR A 98 -2.27 -11.60 -2.67
CA TYR A 98 -1.75 -10.39 -3.28
C TYR A 98 -2.21 -10.24 -4.74
N THR A 99 -2.02 -11.28 -5.56
CA THR A 99 -2.44 -11.28 -6.97
C THR A 99 -3.93 -11.06 -7.12
N HIS A 100 -4.74 -11.74 -6.31
CA HIS A 100 -6.19 -11.57 -6.35
C HIS A 100 -6.63 -10.18 -5.87
N SER A 101 -5.92 -9.60 -4.89
CA SER A 101 -6.16 -8.25 -4.39
C SER A 101 -5.97 -7.20 -5.47
N ILE A 102 -4.89 -7.30 -6.26
CA ILE A 102 -4.64 -6.40 -7.38
C ILE A 102 -5.80 -6.45 -8.37
N ARG A 103 -6.21 -7.65 -8.80
CA ARG A 103 -7.31 -7.83 -9.76
C ARG A 103 -8.62 -7.23 -9.26
N MET A 104 -8.96 -7.46 -7.99
CA MET A 104 -10.18 -6.89 -7.40
C MET A 104 -10.09 -5.37 -7.29
N MET A 105 -8.95 -4.82 -6.89
CA MET A 105 -8.75 -3.38 -6.82
C MET A 105 -8.75 -2.71 -8.20
N THR A 106 -8.26 -3.38 -9.24
CA THR A 106 -8.39 -2.92 -10.63
C THR A 106 -9.87 -2.76 -10.99
N ASN A 107 -10.70 -3.80 -10.76
CA ASN A 107 -12.14 -3.71 -11.07
C ASN A 107 -12.85 -2.60 -10.29
N VAL A 108 -12.50 -2.42 -9.00
CA VAL A 108 -13.07 -1.36 -8.16
C VAL A 108 -12.70 0.04 -8.67
N LEU A 109 -11.44 0.24 -9.05
CA LEU A 109 -10.95 1.56 -9.46
C LEU A 109 -11.32 1.92 -10.90
N GLU A 110 -11.49 0.93 -11.78
CA GLU A 110 -11.96 1.13 -13.16
C GLU A 110 -13.49 1.30 -13.23
N GLU A 111 -14.25 0.55 -12.43
CA GLU A 111 -15.71 0.60 -12.40
C GLU A 111 -16.25 0.60 -10.96
N PRO A 112 -16.29 1.76 -10.28
CA PRO A 112 -16.65 1.89 -8.86
C PRO A 112 -18.18 1.82 -8.61
N ASN A 113 -18.83 0.78 -9.11
CA ASN A 113 -20.25 0.52 -8.88
C ASN A 113 -20.48 -0.26 -7.56
N THR A 114 -21.73 -0.35 -7.12
CA THR A 114 -22.12 -1.03 -5.87
C THR A 114 -21.63 -2.48 -5.81
N GLU A 115 -21.70 -3.23 -6.90
CA GLU A 115 -21.30 -4.64 -6.93
C GLU A 115 -19.78 -4.79 -6.75
N ASN A 116 -19.00 -4.01 -7.49
CA ASN A 116 -17.53 -4.03 -7.41
C ASN A 116 -17.04 -3.57 -6.04
N ILE A 117 -17.60 -2.50 -5.47
CA ILE A 117 -17.23 -2.03 -4.12
C ILE A 117 -17.58 -3.08 -3.07
N LEU A 118 -18.76 -3.70 -3.15
CA LEU A 118 -19.14 -4.78 -2.23
C LEU A 118 -18.18 -5.97 -2.32
N SER A 119 -17.84 -6.40 -3.55
CA SER A 119 -16.90 -7.49 -3.79
C SER A 119 -15.50 -7.17 -3.26
N GLY A 120 -15.00 -5.96 -3.55
CA GLY A 120 -13.73 -5.44 -3.04
C GLY A 120 -13.68 -5.41 -1.52
N LYS A 121 -14.71 -4.89 -0.86
CA LYS A 121 -14.80 -4.87 0.62
C LYS A 121 -14.80 -6.28 1.20
N LYS A 122 -15.57 -7.22 0.64
CA LYS A 122 -15.55 -8.63 1.08
C LYS A 122 -14.16 -9.26 0.97
N MET A 123 -13.44 -8.98 -0.12
CA MET A 123 -12.05 -9.43 -0.27
C MET A 123 -11.16 -8.84 0.80
N VAL A 124 -11.21 -7.51 0.99
CA VAL A 124 -10.42 -6.83 2.02
C VAL A 124 -10.71 -7.37 3.41
N TYR A 125 -11.96 -7.70 3.73
CA TYR A 125 -12.31 -8.33 4.99
C TYR A 125 -11.63 -9.67 5.19
N ASN A 126 -11.59 -10.51 4.15
CA ASN A 126 -10.87 -11.78 4.22
C ASN A 126 -9.37 -11.54 4.45
N ILE A 127 -8.77 -10.58 3.75
CA ILE A 127 -7.35 -10.21 3.94
C ILE A 127 -7.10 -9.78 5.38
N VAL A 128 -7.94 -8.89 5.92
CA VAL A 128 -7.83 -8.43 7.31
C VAL A 128 -7.96 -9.60 8.27
N ASP A 129 -8.97 -10.45 8.12
CA ASP A 129 -9.18 -11.62 8.97
C ASP A 129 -7.95 -12.55 8.95
N HIS A 130 -7.35 -12.76 7.78
CA HIS A 130 -6.14 -13.58 7.64
C HIS A 130 -4.90 -12.93 8.24
N ILE A 131 -4.68 -11.63 8.02
CA ILE A 131 -3.58 -10.89 8.66
C ILE A 131 -3.72 -10.97 10.18
N LEU A 132 -4.93 -10.89 10.72
CA LEU A 132 -5.17 -10.98 12.15
C LEU A 132 -4.95 -12.40 12.70
N ALA A 133 -5.33 -13.43 11.95
CA ALA A 133 -5.29 -14.83 12.39
C ALA A 133 -3.95 -15.57 12.17
N ASP A 134 -3.15 -15.18 11.18
CA ASP A 134 -1.94 -15.91 10.76
C ASP A 134 -0.74 -14.97 10.61
N ASP A 135 0.13 -14.95 11.62
CA ASP A 135 1.33 -14.10 11.66
C ASP A 135 2.37 -14.47 10.59
N ASP A 136 2.49 -15.75 10.22
CA ASP A 136 3.48 -16.20 9.23
C ASP A 136 3.07 -15.74 7.82
N THR A 137 1.78 -15.88 7.50
CA THR A 137 1.22 -15.37 6.24
C THR A 137 1.29 -13.83 6.19
N ALA A 138 0.99 -13.15 7.30
CA ALA A 138 1.10 -11.69 7.41
C ALA A 138 2.54 -11.18 7.18
N GLN A 139 3.55 -11.87 7.72
CA GLN A 139 4.96 -11.58 7.43
C GLN A 139 5.30 -11.77 5.95
N CYS A 140 4.83 -12.86 5.35
CA CYS A 140 5.04 -13.12 3.91
C CYS A 140 4.40 -12.04 3.04
N MET A 141 3.21 -11.54 3.40
CA MET A 141 2.55 -10.45 2.66
C MET A 141 3.39 -9.17 2.65
N THR A 142 4.02 -8.82 3.79
CA THR A 142 4.91 -7.66 3.89
C THR A 142 6.05 -7.73 2.86
N LEU A 143 6.65 -8.90 2.68
CA LEU A 143 7.75 -9.12 1.72
C LEU A 143 7.31 -8.98 0.25
N ILE A 144 6.04 -9.26 -0.05
CA ILE A 144 5.51 -9.16 -1.42
C ILE A 144 5.22 -7.70 -1.78
N THR A 145 4.72 -6.91 -0.83
CA THR A 145 4.39 -5.48 -1.06
C THR A 145 5.58 -4.58 -1.39
N SER A 146 6.82 -5.02 -1.19
CA SER A 146 8.02 -4.19 -1.39
C SER A 146 8.56 -4.16 -2.83
N HIS A 147 7.91 -4.84 -3.79
CA HIS A 147 8.51 -5.14 -5.10
C HIS A 147 7.75 -4.61 -6.34
N ASP A 148 6.63 -3.89 -6.20
CA ASP A 148 5.81 -3.47 -7.34
C ASP A 148 5.15 -2.09 -7.14
N TYR A 149 5.20 -1.23 -8.16
CA TYR A 149 4.79 0.17 -8.12
C TYR A 149 3.93 0.52 -9.35
N TYR A 150 2.66 0.14 -9.31
CA TYR A 150 1.60 0.62 -10.19
C TYR A 150 0.40 1.11 -9.35
N THR A 151 -0.51 1.93 -9.86
CA THR A 151 -1.60 2.56 -9.06
C THR A 151 -2.46 1.55 -8.30
N TYR A 152 -2.86 0.46 -8.96
CA TYR A 152 -3.64 -0.62 -8.33
C TYR A 152 -2.81 -1.33 -7.26
N THR A 153 -1.54 -1.59 -7.57
CA THR A 153 -0.56 -2.15 -6.65
C THR A 153 -0.32 -1.21 -5.45
N HIS A 154 -0.33 0.11 -5.64
CA HIS A 154 -0.16 1.10 -4.59
C HIS A 154 -1.29 1.01 -3.56
N SER A 155 -2.54 0.99 -4.03
CA SER A 155 -3.70 0.84 -3.16
C SER A 155 -3.65 -0.46 -2.35
N VAL A 156 -3.25 -1.56 -3.00
CA VAL A 156 -3.06 -2.86 -2.34
C VAL A 156 -1.92 -2.83 -1.32
N ASN A 157 -0.77 -2.26 -1.68
CA ASN A 157 0.42 -2.19 -0.82
C ASN A 157 0.16 -1.33 0.42
N VAL A 158 -0.32 -0.10 0.22
CA VAL A 158 -0.70 0.81 1.32
C VAL A 158 -1.78 0.16 2.17
N GLY A 159 -2.78 -0.46 1.54
CA GLY A 159 -3.82 -1.23 2.21
C GLY A 159 -3.27 -2.28 3.17
N MET A 160 -2.49 -3.23 2.65
CA MET A 160 -1.92 -4.32 3.45
C MET A 160 -0.98 -3.82 4.55
N LEU A 161 -0.06 -2.91 4.23
CA LEU A 161 0.88 -2.35 5.20
C LEU A 161 0.16 -1.58 6.31
N SER A 162 -0.92 -0.86 5.98
CA SER A 162 -1.71 -0.13 6.98
C SER A 162 -2.50 -1.07 7.89
N VAL A 163 -3.03 -2.19 7.38
CA VAL A 163 -3.67 -3.22 8.23
C VAL A 163 -2.65 -3.85 9.18
N LEU A 164 -1.44 -4.16 8.70
CA LEU A 164 -0.35 -4.69 9.52
C LEU A 164 0.08 -3.70 10.60
N LEU A 165 0.23 -2.42 10.24
CA LEU A 165 0.52 -1.34 11.17
C LEU A 165 -0.57 -1.21 12.23
N ALA A 166 -1.84 -1.19 11.82
CA ALA A 166 -2.99 -1.12 12.72
C ALA A 166 -3.02 -2.32 13.68
N LYS A 167 -2.76 -3.54 13.19
CA LYS A 167 -2.61 -4.74 14.05
C LYS A 167 -1.53 -4.52 15.12
N SER A 168 -0.36 -4.01 14.72
CA SER A 168 0.77 -3.75 15.61
C SER A 168 0.51 -2.66 16.64
N VAL A 169 -0.16 -1.57 16.23
CA VAL A 169 -0.48 -0.42 17.10
C VAL A 169 -1.59 -0.78 18.09
N PHE A 170 -2.66 -1.44 17.65
CA PHE A 170 -3.81 -1.75 18.50
C PHE A 170 -3.57 -2.94 19.42
N LYS A 171 -2.62 -3.84 19.10
CA LYS A 171 -2.23 -4.98 19.97
C LYS A 171 -3.43 -5.78 20.49
N GLY A 172 -4.44 -6.01 19.65
CA GLY A 172 -5.65 -6.76 20.01
C GLY A 172 -6.73 -5.96 20.74
N LYS A 173 -6.61 -4.63 20.86
CA LYS A 173 -7.72 -3.79 21.31
C LYS A 173 -8.83 -3.82 20.25
N HIS A 174 -10.03 -4.20 20.66
CA HIS A 174 -11.18 -4.43 19.78
C HIS A 174 -12.07 -3.20 19.59
N ASP A 175 -11.62 -2.02 20.02
CA ASP A 175 -12.41 -0.78 19.95
C ASP A 175 -12.58 -0.26 18.51
N HIS A 176 -11.90 -0.89 17.55
CA HIS A 176 -11.92 -0.50 16.14
C HIS A 176 -12.39 -1.64 15.26
N ASN A 177 -13.24 -1.31 14.28
CA ASN A 177 -13.62 -2.26 13.24
C ASN A 177 -12.48 -2.41 12.22
N MET A 178 -11.59 -3.36 12.46
CA MET A 178 -10.42 -3.63 11.60
C MET A 178 -10.78 -3.90 10.14
N ARG A 179 -11.95 -4.49 9.88
CA ARG A 179 -12.44 -4.75 8.53
C ARG A 179 -12.76 -3.46 7.78
N GLU A 180 -13.41 -2.51 8.45
CA GLU A 180 -13.72 -1.20 7.87
C GLU A 180 -12.50 -0.29 7.76
N LEU A 181 -11.57 -0.35 8.73
CA LEU A 181 -10.26 0.29 8.59
C LEU A 181 -9.50 -0.25 7.39
N GLY A 182 -9.44 -1.58 7.23
CA GLY A 182 -8.87 -2.22 6.06
C GLY A 182 -9.51 -1.72 4.76
N ALA A 183 -10.84 -1.70 4.70
CA ALA A 183 -11.55 -1.17 3.53
C ALA A 183 -11.16 0.28 3.24
N GLY A 184 -11.08 1.14 4.26
CA GLY A 184 -10.60 2.52 4.12
C GLY A 184 -9.18 2.61 3.58
N PHE A 185 -8.25 1.78 4.07
CA PHE A 185 -6.85 1.80 3.61
C PHE A 185 -6.71 1.38 2.14
N PHE A 186 -7.45 0.36 1.70
CA PHE A 186 -7.42 -0.07 0.30
C PHE A 186 -8.14 0.92 -0.64
N LEU A 187 -9.15 1.63 -0.15
CA LEU A 187 -10.00 2.52 -0.95
C LEU A 187 -9.65 4.00 -0.80
N HIS A 188 -8.55 4.34 -0.11
CA HIS A 188 -8.17 5.73 0.19
C HIS A 188 -8.13 6.61 -1.06
N ASP A 189 -7.65 6.03 -2.17
CA ASP A 189 -7.46 6.67 -3.47
C ASP A 189 -8.65 6.48 -4.43
N LEU A 190 -9.79 5.93 -3.98
CA LEU A 190 -10.94 5.57 -4.84
C LEU A 190 -11.38 6.72 -5.75
N GLY A 191 -11.42 7.95 -5.24
CA GLY A 191 -11.85 9.11 -6.02
C GLY A 191 -10.93 9.51 -7.16
N LYS A 192 -9.76 8.86 -7.32
CA LYS A 192 -8.90 9.06 -8.49
C LYS A 192 -9.56 8.56 -9.78
N CYS A 193 -10.60 7.71 -9.70
CA CYS A 193 -11.39 7.32 -10.87
C CYS A 193 -12.06 8.53 -11.58
N ASP A 194 -12.31 9.62 -10.84
CA ASP A 194 -12.91 10.85 -11.37
C ASP A 194 -11.85 11.86 -11.86
N ILE A 195 -10.56 11.54 -11.70
CA ILE A 195 -9.45 12.39 -12.13
C ILE A 195 -9.01 11.99 -13.55
N PRO A 196 -8.84 12.93 -14.49
CA PRO A 196 -8.43 12.60 -15.85
C PRO A 196 -7.14 11.78 -15.89
N HIS A 197 -7.13 10.70 -16.68
CA HIS A 197 -6.00 9.78 -16.78
C HIS A 197 -4.70 10.48 -17.19
N ASP A 198 -4.76 11.44 -18.12
CA ASP A 198 -3.61 12.22 -18.56
C ASP A 198 -3.03 13.12 -17.46
N LEU A 199 -3.85 13.49 -16.47
CA LEU A 199 -3.43 14.28 -15.32
C LEU A 199 -2.77 13.38 -14.26
N ILE A 200 -3.32 12.19 -14.00
CA ILE A 200 -2.71 11.19 -13.11
C ILE A 200 -1.32 10.79 -13.62
N ASN A 201 -1.21 10.55 -14.94
CA ASN A 201 0.02 10.06 -15.56
C ASN A 201 0.87 11.17 -16.20
N LYS A 202 0.60 12.44 -15.85
CA LYS A 202 1.29 13.57 -16.48
C LYS A 202 2.80 13.49 -16.24
N PRO A 203 3.64 13.49 -17.29
CA PRO A 203 5.08 13.60 -17.11
C PRO A 203 5.44 15.00 -16.62
N GLY A 204 6.02 15.08 -15.42
CA GLY A 204 6.48 16.34 -14.81
C GLY A 204 5.55 16.88 -13.73
N ARG A 205 5.71 18.17 -13.39
CA ARG A 205 4.95 18.78 -12.29
C ARG A 205 3.55 19.17 -12.74
N LEU A 206 2.57 18.92 -11.87
CA LEU A 206 1.23 19.50 -12.00
C LEU A 206 1.29 21.01 -11.78
N THR A 207 0.54 21.75 -12.58
CA THR A 207 0.24 23.16 -12.40
C THR A 207 -0.68 23.36 -11.18
N ALA A 208 -0.83 24.60 -10.71
CA ALA A 208 -1.73 24.88 -9.59
C ALA A 208 -3.17 24.41 -9.84
N LYS A 209 -3.71 24.65 -11.04
CA LYS A 209 -5.07 24.21 -11.41
C LYS A 209 -5.21 22.69 -11.50
N GLU A 210 -4.16 22.01 -11.95
CA GLU A 210 -4.15 20.54 -11.99
C GLU A 210 -4.05 19.96 -10.58
N TRP A 211 -3.33 20.62 -9.68
CA TRP A 211 -3.32 20.29 -8.26
C TRP A 211 -4.68 20.52 -7.60
N ASP A 212 -5.36 21.61 -7.92
CA ASP A 212 -6.71 21.88 -7.40
C ASP A 212 -7.67 20.75 -7.77
N LEU A 213 -7.59 20.24 -9.00
CA LEU A 213 -8.36 19.08 -9.44
C LEU A 213 -7.88 17.78 -8.75
N MET A 214 -6.58 17.52 -8.69
CA MET A 214 -6.05 16.32 -8.01
C MET A 214 -6.51 16.26 -6.55
N ARG A 215 -6.57 17.39 -5.85
CA ARG A 215 -6.98 17.48 -4.44
C ARG A 215 -8.46 17.19 -4.19
N THR A 216 -9.29 17.03 -5.22
CA THR A 216 -10.69 16.66 -5.04
C THR A 216 -10.89 15.16 -4.81
N HIS A 217 -9.92 14.31 -5.14
CA HIS A 217 -10.11 12.86 -5.07
C HIS A 217 -10.51 12.32 -3.67
N PRO A 218 -10.08 12.88 -2.52
CA PRO A 218 -10.59 12.44 -1.22
C PRO A 218 -12.11 12.63 -1.12
N THR A 219 -12.59 13.82 -1.47
CA THR A 219 -14.03 14.15 -1.47
C THR A 219 -14.83 13.33 -2.49
N CYS A 220 -14.26 13.05 -3.66
CA CYS A 220 -14.90 12.19 -4.66
C CYS A 220 -15.00 10.75 -4.16
N GLY A 221 -13.93 10.21 -3.56
CA GLY A 221 -13.91 8.85 -3.01
C GLY A 221 -14.95 8.66 -1.92
N GLU A 222 -15.06 9.63 -1.00
CA GLU A 222 -16.09 9.59 0.04
C GLU A 222 -17.51 9.64 -0.56
N LYS A 223 -17.71 10.49 -1.57
CA LYS A 223 -18.99 10.59 -2.29
C LYS A 223 -19.37 9.27 -2.96
N ILE A 224 -18.45 8.61 -3.66
CA ILE A 224 -18.68 7.32 -4.31
C ILE A 224 -19.10 6.26 -3.29
N LEU A 225 -18.38 6.16 -2.17
CA LEU A 225 -18.72 5.22 -1.09
C LEU A 225 -20.11 5.49 -0.51
N ARG A 226 -20.49 6.77 -0.39
CA ARG A 226 -21.82 7.17 0.10
C ARG A 226 -22.91 6.78 -0.89
N GLU A 227 -22.72 7.08 -2.16
CA GLU A 227 -23.71 6.82 -3.22
C GLU A 227 -23.91 5.32 -3.47
N THR A 228 -22.86 4.51 -3.28
CA THR A 228 -22.94 3.05 -3.37
C THR A 228 -23.45 2.39 -2.09
N GLY A 229 -23.69 3.15 -1.01
CA GLY A 229 -24.20 2.63 0.26
C GLY A 229 -23.16 1.87 1.10
N HIS A 230 -21.87 2.10 0.85
CA HIS A 230 -20.74 1.40 1.48
C HIS A 230 -19.85 2.28 2.36
N LEU A 231 -20.21 3.55 2.56
CA LEU A 231 -19.50 4.47 3.44
C LEU A 231 -19.74 4.12 4.91
N THR A 232 -18.65 3.87 5.63
CA THR A 232 -18.61 3.77 7.10
C THR A 232 -17.80 4.92 7.69
N SER A 233 -17.91 5.14 9.00
CA SER A 233 -17.13 6.16 9.71
C SER A 233 -15.62 5.99 9.52
N GLU A 234 -15.14 4.77 9.60
CA GLU A 234 -13.74 4.39 9.46
C GLU A 234 -13.26 4.62 8.02
N CYS A 235 -14.05 4.20 7.03
CA CYS A 235 -13.75 4.48 5.62
C CYS A 235 -13.71 5.98 5.34
N SER A 236 -14.72 6.73 5.79
CA SER A 236 -14.79 8.19 5.60
C SER A 236 -13.55 8.87 6.16
N LEU A 237 -13.15 8.54 7.40
CA LEU A 237 -11.98 9.13 8.05
C LEU A 237 -10.71 8.94 7.23
N ILE A 238 -10.43 7.70 6.80
CA ILE A 238 -9.22 7.38 6.05
C ILE A 238 -9.25 8.03 4.66
N VAL A 239 -10.34 7.86 3.92
CA VAL A 239 -10.47 8.40 2.55
C VAL A 239 -10.36 9.92 2.56
N MET A 240 -10.95 10.59 3.56
CA MET A 240 -10.88 12.05 3.64
C MET A 240 -9.54 12.56 4.15
N GLN A 241 -8.84 11.85 5.03
CA GLN A 241 -7.68 12.40 5.75
C GLN A 241 -6.32 11.81 5.37
N HIS A 242 -6.24 10.90 4.40
CA HIS A 242 -4.96 10.27 4.03
C HIS A 242 -3.92 11.26 3.45
N HIS A 243 -4.33 12.47 3.09
CA HIS A 243 -3.44 13.57 2.69
C HIS A 243 -3.31 14.68 3.73
N GLU A 244 -3.92 14.50 4.90
CA GLU A 244 -3.77 15.43 6.00
C GLU A 244 -2.37 15.42 6.61
N ARG A 245 -2.03 16.54 7.24
CA ARG A 245 -0.76 16.73 7.92
C ARG A 245 -1.01 17.26 9.32
N GLU A 246 -0.20 16.80 10.27
CA GLU A 246 -0.29 17.22 11.68
C GLU A 246 -0.13 18.76 11.85
N ASP A 247 0.58 19.41 10.93
CA ASP A 247 0.75 20.87 10.91
C ASP A 247 -0.42 21.63 10.25
N GLY A 248 -1.46 20.93 9.81
CA GLY A 248 -2.64 21.51 9.14
C GLY A 248 -2.38 22.00 7.71
N THR A 249 -1.24 21.64 7.10
CA THR A 249 -0.93 22.03 5.70
C THR A 249 -1.41 21.00 4.67
N GLY A 250 -2.15 19.99 5.11
CA GLY A 250 -2.72 18.92 4.29
C GLY A 250 -3.93 19.36 3.49
N TYR A 251 -4.65 18.37 2.95
CA TYR A 251 -5.93 18.56 2.29
C TYR A 251 -6.78 17.29 2.41
N PRO A 252 -8.12 17.42 2.43
CA PRO A 252 -8.92 18.63 2.22
C PRO A 252 -9.30 19.45 3.48
N GLN A 253 -8.92 19.07 4.70
CA GLN A 253 -9.42 19.60 5.99
C GLN A 253 -8.38 19.84 7.07
#